data_AF-I0K563-F1
#
_entry.id   AF-I0K563-F1
#
_cell.length_a   1.000
_cell.length_b   1.000
_cell.length_c   1.000
_cell.angle_alpha   90.00
_cell.angle_beta   90.00
_cell.angle_gamma   90.00
#
_symmetry.space_group_name_H-M   'P 1'
#
loop_
_entity.id
_entity.type
_entity.pdbx_description
1 polymer ?
#
loop_
_entity_poly.entity_id
_entity_poly.type
_entity_poly.pdbx_seq_one_letter_code
_entity_poly.pdbx_strand_id
1 'polypeptide(L)'
;MCWKDTLTATSPSSCTLRKARRAPTSLKPIGGCAGRWLHKRTKLMSEIDNKPLHDWVRQTLHQYEPPYDPQDWQALRRQLRERRRWRLTGLVALFLLCAVGGYVVLLNVPSHRNVTYPVKKASARADRKKKVEVFHPQATQAEAATVIKTPTYPRQRTQPNADLPVADRRPVSLRLLAPVQLVGQRTQPLPEIRYQPPSVKEIALLQHVLTPTAGPDSTVLEVLSRNLRYWNKAVIVCDLTTSMDPYAAQLYAWFRRNTRNPNVLGTVFFTDCDSLGQETRPGGLPGAFFVTREQELNAALPTMLAAARNTAHNDLDPENVVEALQYAQRTFPQANHLVLLTDNGSRVKDMDRLPGLIKPVHVVACGGAATETDAFQPDQYQIALRTGGSIHTLDDDLMQPDPATNHTFVRLGNNYYRYVAHKGRFIKTRRKHRPLRFLGINW
;
A
#
# COMPACT_ATOMS: atom_id res chain seq x y z
N MET A 1 3.92 -79.06 -9.84
CA MET A 1 4.75 -78.23 -8.94
C MET A 1 3.81 -77.47 -8.03
N CYS A 2 3.76 -77.89 -6.76
CA CYS A 2 2.86 -77.41 -5.73
C CYS A 2 3.29 -76.05 -5.19
N TRP A 3 2.34 -75.15 -4.98
CA TRP A 3 2.40 -74.14 -3.92
C TRP A 3 1.31 -74.48 -2.90
N LYS A 4 1.80 -74.95 -1.76
CA LYS A 4 1.15 -75.02 -0.44
C LYS A 4 1.48 -73.69 0.27
N ASP A 5 0.74 -73.13 1.22
CA ASP A 5 -0.46 -73.53 1.96
C ASP A 5 -0.81 -72.31 2.86
N THR A 6 -2.11 -72.06 3.07
CA THR A 6 -2.77 -71.72 4.37
C THR A 6 -2.38 -70.45 5.17
N LEU A 7 -3.25 -69.74 5.93
CA LEU A 7 -4.66 -69.85 6.34
C LEU A 7 -5.02 -68.61 7.19
N THR A 8 -6.22 -68.02 6.98
CA THR A 8 -7.31 -67.62 7.94
C THR A 8 -6.99 -66.90 9.28
N ALA A 9 -7.85 -66.12 9.93
CA ALA A 9 -9.31 -66.17 10.06
C ALA A 9 -9.83 -64.85 10.73
N THR A 10 -10.92 -64.25 10.24
CA THR A 10 -12.28 -64.17 10.84
C THR A 10 -12.57 -63.07 11.88
N SER A 11 -13.46 -62.14 11.48
CA SER A 11 -14.57 -61.61 12.31
C SER A 11 -15.77 -62.61 12.24
N PRO A 12 -16.96 -62.47 12.90
CA PRO A 12 -17.81 -61.26 12.96
C PRO A 12 -18.77 -61.13 14.18
N SER A 13 -19.69 -60.15 14.07
CA SER A 13 -21.07 -60.10 14.62
C SER A 13 -21.25 -59.66 16.09
N SER A 14 -22.36 -59.11 16.57
CA SER A 14 -23.49 -58.30 16.05
C SER A 14 -24.39 -57.99 17.26
N CYS A 15 -25.12 -56.87 17.24
CA CYS A 15 -26.47 -56.67 17.81
C CYS A 15 -26.71 -56.85 19.35
N THR A 16 -27.17 -55.81 20.04
CA THR A 16 -28.55 -55.71 20.62
C THR A 16 -28.72 -54.52 21.59
N LEU A 17 -29.86 -53.83 21.45
CA LEU A 17 -30.43 -52.87 22.40
C LEU A 17 -30.86 -53.55 23.71
N ARG A 18 -30.70 -52.88 24.86
CA ARG A 18 -31.78 -52.77 25.88
C ARG A 18 -31.54 -51.66 26.93
N LYS A 19 -32.67 -51.01 27.26
CA LYS A 19 -32.93 -49.98 28.28
C LYS A 19 -32.55 -50.43 29.71
N ALA A 20 -32.18 -49.47 30.58
CA ALA A 20 -33.03 -48.93 31.67
C ALA A 20 -32.27 -48.45 32.93
N ARG A 21 -32.56 -47.18 33.30
CA ARG A 21 -32.85 -46.64 34.66
C ARG A 21 -31.84 -46.83 35.81
N ARG A 22 -31.35 -45.72 36.38
CA ARG A 22 -31.79 -45.08 37.66
C ARG A 22 -30.78 -44.04 38.15
N ALA A 23 -31.30 -42.91 38.63
CA ALA A 23 -30.64 -41.86 39.42
C ALA A 23 -30.75 -42.20 40.94
N PRO A 24 -30.61 -41.25 41.89
CA PRO A 24 -29.43 -40.47 42.32
C PRO A 24 -29.22 -40.49 43.86
N THR A 25 -28.09 -40.00 44.37
CA THR A 25 -27.89 -39.48 45.77
C THR A 25 -26.59 -38.67 45.79
N SER A 26 -26.53 -37.35 46.02
CA SER A 26 -26.79 -36.54 47.24
C SER A 26 -25.83 -36.84 48.41
N LEU A 27 -24.86 -35.95 48.67
CA LEU A 27 -24.67 -35.23 49.95
C LEU A 27 -23.42 -34.31 49.94
N LYS A 28 -23.58 -33.12 50.54
CA LYS A 28 -22.66 -31.99 50.74
C LYS A 28 -21.78 -32.16 52.03
N PRO A 29 -21.28 -31.10 52.72
CA PRO A 29 -20.11 -30.23 52.47
C PRO A 29 -19.19 -30.07 53.72
N ILE A 30 -18.02 -29.42 53.62
CA ILE A 30 -17.31 -28.74 54.74
C ILE A 30 -16.54 -27.54 54.11
N GLY A 31 -16.84 -26.26 54.40
CA GLY A 31 -16.38 -25.45 55.55
C GLY A 31 -14.88 -25.10 55.39
N GLY A 32 -14.35 -23.88 55.29
CA GLY A 32 -14.74 -22.54 55.73
C GLY A 32 -13.49 -21.91 56.40
N CYS A 33 -13.03 -20.71 56.01
CA CYS A 33 -12.37 -19.75 56.91
C CYS A 33 -11.92 -18.47 56.17
N ALA A 34 -12.20 -17.35 56.82
CA ALA A 34 -11.95 -15.99 56.38
C ALA A 34 -10.68 -15.39 57.04
N GLY A 35 -10.11 -14.38 56.38
CA GLY A 35 -9.55 -13.21 57.06
C GLY A 35 -8.03 -13.04 57.05
N ARG A 36 -7.52 -12.16 56.16
CA ARG A 36 -6.84 -10.91 56.53
C ARG A 36 -6.28 -10.21 55.29
N TRP A 37 -6.84 -9.05 54.97
CA TRP A 37 -6.27 -8.07 54.04
C TRP A 37 -5.90 -6.83 54.84
N LEU A 38 -4.61 -6.47 54.88
CA LEU A 38 -4.13 -5.11 54.57
C LEU A 38 -2.59 -5.02 54.65
N HIS A 39 -2.02 -4.36 53.64
CA HIS A 39 -0.69 -3.72 53.54
C HIS A 39 0.57 -4.57 53.30
N LYS A 40 0.98 -4.67 52.03
CA LYS A 40 2.12 -3.88 51.51
C LYS A 40 2.29 -3.99 49.99
N ARG A 41 2.74 -2.86 49.45
CA ARG A 41 2.98 -2.47 48.04
C ARG A 41 4.07 -3.30 47.32
N THR A 42 3.89 -3.36 46.00
CA THR A 42 4.92 -3.28 44.92
C THR A 42 6.02 -4.34 44.83
N LYS A 43 5.75 -5.40 44.06
CA LYS A 43 6.62 -6.00 43.03
C LYS A 43 5.99 -7.34 42.62
N LEU A 44 5.37 -7.42 41.44
CA LEU A 44 5.25 -8.67 40.65
C LEU A 44 4.48 -8.35 39.36
N MET A 45 5.21 -8.04 38.29
CA MET A 45 4.82 -8.52 36.97
C MET A 45 5.89 -9.54 36.62
N SER A 46 5.50 -10.79 36.80
CA SER A 46 6.26 -11.99 36.53
C SER A 46 6.73 -12.01 35.08
N GLU A 47 8.03 -12.25 34.91
CA GLU A 47 8.59 -12.92 33.75
C GLU A 47 7.64 -14.02 33.28
N ILE A 48 7.20 -13.94 32.02
CA ILE A 48 6.59 -15.07 31.34
C ILE A 48 7.72 -16.10 31.20
N ASP A 49 7.58 -17.21 31.91
CA ASP A 49 8.54 -18.32 31.87
C ASP A 49 8.54 -18.95 30.47
N ASN A 50 9.41 -18.45 29.60
CA ASN A 50 9.62 -18.89 28.22
C ASN A 50 10.41 -20.21 28.10
N LYS A 51 10.63 -20.90 29.23
CA LYS A 51 11.30 -22.18 29.27
C LYS A 51 10.71 -23.24 28.34
N PRO A 52 9.37 -23.36 28.15
CA PRO A 52 8.80 -24.34 27.21
C PRO A 52 9.21 -24.09 25.74
N LEU A 53 9.32 -22.82 25.34
CA LEU A 53 9.75 -22.43 24.00
C LEU A 53 11.25 -22.69 23.82
N HIS A 54 12.06 -22.34 24.82
CA HIS A 54 13.50 -22.59 24.79
C HIS A 54 13.84 -24.09 24.79
N ASP A 55 13.09 -24.90 25.52
CA ASP A 55 13.29 -26.35 25.57
C ASP A 55 12.85 -27.00 24.24
N TRP A 56 11.77 -26.53 23.60
CA TRP A 56 11.36 -26.96 22.27
C TRP A 56 12.41 -26.61 21.20
N VAL A 57 12.93 -25.37 21.21
CA VAL A 57 13.99 -24.93 20.29
C VAL A 57 15.26 -25.77 20.47
N ARG A 58 15.67 -26.05 21.71
CA ARG A 58 16.83 -26.93 21.99
C ARG A 58 16.62 -28.34 21.45
N GLN A 59 15.46 -28.95 21.71
CA GLN A 59 15.16 -30.31 21.24
C GLN A 59 15.13 -30.40 19.71
N THR A 60 14.63 -29.36 19.05
CA THR A 60 14.49 -29.33 17.58
C THR A 60 15.81 -29.01 16.87
N LEU A 61 16.67 -28.18 17.46
CA LEU A 61 17.99 -27.84 16.91
C LEU A 61 18.97 -29.02 16.92
N HIS A 62 18.91 -29.90 17.93
CA HIS A 62 19.76 -31.09 17.98
C HIS A 62 19.44 -32.11 16.89
N GLN A 63 18.23 -32.07 16.32
CA GLN A 63 17.78 -32.93 15.23
C GLN A 63 17.89 -32.25 13.86
N TYR A 64 18.23 -30.96 13.82
CA TYR A 64 18.37 -30.20 12.58
C TYR A 64 19.78 -30.37 12.02
N GLU A 65 19.94 -31.35 11.12
CA GLU A 65 21.07 -31.38 10.20
C GLU A 65 20.69 -30.59 8.94
N PRO A 66 21.24 -29.39 8.70
CA PRO A 66 21.10 -28.77 7.40
C PRO A 66 21.74 -29.69 6.36
N PRO A 67 21.17 -29.83 5.15
CA PRO A 67 21.81 -30.58 4.09
C PRO A 67 23.08 -29.85 3.66
N TYR A 68 24.20 -30.15 4.33
CA TYR A 68 25.51 -29.65 3.94
C TYR A 68 25.99 -30.49 2.76
N ASP A 69 25.57 -30.10 1.55
CA ASP A 69 26.09 -30.70 0.33
C ASP A 69 27.41 -30.00 -0.07
N PRO A 70 28.57 -30.69 -0.04
CA PRO A 70 29.84 -30.13 -0.50
C PRO A 70 29.83 -29.70 -1.98
N GLN A 71 28.85 -30.14 -2.77
CA GLN A 71 28.69 -29.71 -4.18
C GLN A 71 28.21 -28.27 -4.31
N ASP A 72 27.39 -27.77 -3.39
CA ASP A 72 26.90 -26.37 -3.42
C ASP A 72 28.04 -25.38 -3.24
N TRP A 73 29.02 -25.71 -2.39
CA TRP A 73 30.21 -24.89 -2.21
C TRP A 73 31.13 -24.88 -3.43
N GLN A 74 31.22 -26.01 -4.14
CA GLN A 74 31.97 -26.09 -5.39
C GLN A 74 31.27 -25.32 -6.51
N ALA A 75 29.94 -25.38 -6.59
CA ALA A 75 29.13 -24.61 -7.52
C ALA A 75 29.27 -23.11 -7.29
N LEU A 76 29.21 -22.66 -6.03
CA LEU A 76 29.42 -21.27 -5.65
C LEU A 76 30.85 -20.79 -5.99
N ARG A 77 31.87 -21.62 -5.72
CA ARG A 77 33.27 -21.32 -6.09
C ARG A 77 33.50 -21.28 -7.60
N ARG A 78 32.73 -22.03 -8.40
CA ARG A 78 32.77 -21.94 -9.88
C ARG A 78 32.12 -20.63 -10.34
N GLN A 79 30.93 -20.30 -9.83
CA GLN A 79 30.25 -19.04 -10.17
C GLN A 79 31.07 -17.79 -9.81
N LEU A 80 31.73 -17.79 -8.64
CA LEU A 80 32.58 -16.65 -8.24
C LEU A 80 33.84 -16.53 -9.10
N ARG A 81 34.45 -17.66 -9.52
CA ARG A 81 35.60 -17.65 -10.44
C ARG A 81 35.21 -17.18 -11.84
N GLU A 82 34.04 -17.58 -12.33
CA GLU A 82 33.52 -17.10 -13.61
C GLU A 82 33.23 -15.61 -13.56
N ARG A 83 32.54 -15.10 -12.53
CA ARG A 83 32.31 -13.65 -12.37
C ARG A 83 33.61 -12.86 -12.32
N ARG A 84 34.66 -13.39 -11.68
CA ARG A 84 35.99 -12.74 -11.65
C ARG A 84 36.67 -12.75 -13.02
N ARG A 85 36.57 -13.84 -13.78
CA ARG A 85 37.07 -13.94 -15.16
C ARG A 85 36.35 -12.96 -16.09
N TRP A 86 35.02 -12.87 -16.02
CA TRP A 86 34.23 -11.93 -16.82
C TRP A 86 34.52 -10.46 -16.52
N ARG A 87 34.82 -10.12 -15.25
CA ARG A 87 35.29 -8.77 -14.89
C ARG A 87 36.66 -8.46 -15.46
N LEU A 88 37.58 -9.42 -15.44
CA LEU A 88 38.94 -9.23 -15.97
C LEU A 88 38.93 -9.14 -17.50
N THR A 89 38.17 -10.00 -18.20
CA THR A 89 38.02 -9.95 -19.66
C THR A 89 37.30 -8.68 -20.10
N GLY A 90 36.28 -8.23 -19.37
CA GLY A 90 35.61 -6.96 -19.63
C GLY A 90 36.54 -5.75 -19.51
N LEU A 91 37.41 -5.72 -18.50
CA LEU A 91 38.40 -4.65 -18.33
C LEU A 91 39.47 -4.64 -19.44
N VAL A 92 39.94 -5.81 -19.87
CA VAL A 92 40.91 -5.93 -20.98
C VAL A 92 40.28 -5.48 -22.30
N ALA A 93 39.02 -5.87 -22.57
CA ALA A 93 38.31 -5.44 -23.77
C ALA A 93 38.08 -3.92 -23.80
N LEU A 94 37.75 -3.31 -22.66
CA LEU A 94 37.61 -1.85 -22.54
C LEU A 94 38.94 -1.14 -22.80
N PHE A 95 40.05 -1.67 -22.25
CA PHE A 95 41.37 -1.09 -22.46
C PHE A 95 41.80 -1.15 -23.93
N LEU A 96 41.55 -2.27 -24.62
CA LEU A 96 41.82 -2.41 -26.05
C LEU A 96 40.98 -1.44 -26.89
N LEU A 97 39.70 -1.26 -26.56
CA LEU A 97 38.84 -0.26 -27.23
C LEU A 97 39.36 1.17 -27.06
N CYS A 98 39.79 1.54 -25.86
CA CYS A 98 40.39 2.85 -25.60
C CYS A 98 41.72 3.03 -26.35
N ALA A 99 42.56 2.00 -26.43
CA ALA A 99 43.82 2.05 -27.16
C ALA A 99 43.61 2.23 -28.66
N VAL A 100 42.66 1.51 -29.26
CA VAL A 100 42.30 1.66 -30.68
C VAL A 100 41.71 3.05 -30.94
N GLY A 101 40.81 3.53 -30.08
CA GLY A 101 40.25 4.88 -30.19
C GLY A 101 41.33 5.97 -30.11
N GLY A 102 42.27 5.85 -29.18
CA GLY A 102 43.41 6.76 -29.05
C GLY A 102 44.34 6.74 -30.27
N TYR A 103 44.60 5.56 -30.84
CA TYR A 103 45.42 5.40 -32.03
C TYR A 103 44.79 6.07 -33.26
N VAL A 104 43.47 5.93 -33.43
CA VAL A 104 42.73 6.60 -34.52
C VAL A 104 42.75 8.13 -34.38
N VAL A 105 42.69 8.66 -33.16
CA VAL A 105 42.80 10.11 -32.91
C VAL A 105 44.20 10.61 -33.23
N LEU A 106 45.25 9.87 -32.82
CA LEU A 106 46.65 10.22 -33.10
C LEU A 106 46.98 10.22 -34.60
N LEU A 107 46.39 9.31 -35.38
CA LEU A 107 46.56 9.26 -36.83
C LEU A 107 45.84 10.39 -37.58
N ASN A 108 44.86 11.05 -36.94
CA ASN A 108 44.05 12.10 -37.57
C ASN A 108 44.43 13.53 -37.11
N VAL A 109 45.56 13.71 -36.42
CA VAL A 109 46.05 15.05 -36.08
C VAL A 109 46.66 15.71 -37.32
N PRO A 110 46.08 16.78 -37.89
CA PRO A 110 46.65 17.45 -39.05
C PRO A 110 47.93 18.18 -38.65
N SER A 111 49.03 17.87 -39.33
CA SER A 111 50.31 18.56 -39.18
C SER A 111 50.16 20.05 -39.52
N HIS A 112 50.68 20.91 -38.62
CA HIS A 112 50.58 22.37 -38.65
C HIS A 112 50.80 22.96 -40.06
N ARG A 113 49.82 23.70 -40.59
CA ARG A 113 50.02 24.65 -41.68
C ARG A 113 50.28 26.05 -41.10
N ASN A 114 51.39 26.63 -41.53
CA ASN A 114 51.87 27.95 -41.15
C ASN A 114 50.82 29.03 -41.40
N VAL A 115 50.52 29.82 -40.37
CA VAL A 115 49.67 31.02 -40.45
C VAL A 115 50.57 32.20 -40.83
N THR A 116 50.49 32.66 -42.08
CA THR A 116 51.06 33.94 -42.53
C THR A 116 50.10 35.09 -42.20
N TYR A 117 50.57 36.07 -41.44
CA TYR A 117 49.85 37.30 -41.12
C TYR A 117 50.04 38.34 -42.25
N PRO A 118 48.97 38.96 -42.78
CA PRO A 118 49.13 40.07 -43.71
C PRO A 118 49.45 41.37 -42.96
N VAL A 119 50.54 42.00 -43.37
CA VAL A 119 51.01 43.33 -42.96
C VAL A 119 50.05 44.40 -43.48
N LYS A 120 49.58 45.29 -42.59
CA LYS A 120 48.81 46.49 -42.92
C LYS A 120 49.67 47.45 -43.75
N LYS A 121 49.16 47.90 -44.91
CA LYS A 121 49.58 49.15 -45.54
C LYS A 121 48.48 50.19 -45.41
N ALA A 122 48.88 51.37 -44.95
CA ALA A 122 48.06 52.56 -44.88
C ALA A 122 48.12 53.33 -46.22
N SER A 123 46.95 53.73 -46.70
CA SER A 123 46.67 54.89 -47.56
C SER A 123 45.14 54.99 -47.60
N ALA A 124 44.45 56.09 -47.74
CA ALA A 124 44.69 57.52 -47.69
C ALA A 124 43.26 58.13 -47.83
N ARG A 125 43.11 59.36 -47.38
CA ARG A 125 41.88 60.13 -47.23
C ARG A 125 41.29 60.57 -48.57
N ALA A 126 39.96 60.48 -48.77
CA ALA A 126 39.21 61.38 -49.68
C ALA A 126 37.69 61.35 -49.41
N ASP A 127 37.09 62.55 -49.35
CA ASP A 127 35.68 62.90 -49.16
C ASP A 127 34.72 62.42 -50.26
N ARG A 128 33.44 62.12 -49.93
CA ARG A 128 32.24 62.72 -50.55
C ARG A 128 30.88 62.18 -50.05
N LYS A 129 30.09 63.12 -49.49
CA LYS A 129 28.64 63.43 -49.68
C LYS A 129 27.54 62.34 -49.65
N LYS A 130 26.65 62.51 -48.65
CA LYS A 130 25.15 62.49 -48.67
C LYS A 130 24.41 61.60 -49.69
N LYS A 131 23.49 60.75 -49.19
CA LYS A 131 22.03 60.93 -49.38
C LYS A 131 21.23 60.09 -48.37
N VAL A 132 20.17 60.70 -47.85
CA VAL A 132 19.12 60.14 -46.98
C VAL A 132 18.09 59.44 -47.86
N GLU A 133 17.60 58.26 -47.46
CA GLU A 133 16.24 57.84 -47.79
C GLU A 133 15.69 56.87 -46.72
N VAL A 134 14.49 57.20 -46.26
CA VAL A 134 13.71 56.57 -45.19
C VAL A 134 12.70 55.63 -45.84
N PHE A 135 12.48 54.44 -45.28
CA PHE A 135 11.23 53.70 -45.49
C PHE A 135 10.78 52.98 -44.22
N HIS A 136 9.54 53.25 -43.82
CA HIS A 136 8.82 52.68 -42.69
C HIS A 136 8.21 51.31 -43.01
N PRO A 137 8.00 50.45 -42.01
CA PRO A 137 7.29 49.17 -42.15
C PRO A 137 5.77 49.36 -42.18
N GLN A 138 5.09 48.65 -43.09
CA GLN A 138 3.63 48.57 -43.16
C GLN A 138 3.05 47.67 -42.08
N ALA A 139 2.01 48.21 -41.44
CA ALA A 139 1.05 47.49 -40.61
C ALA A 139 -0.14 47.04 -41.46
N THR A 140 -0.77 45.92 -41.07
CA THR A 140 -2.18 45.65 -41.40
C THR A 140 -2.90 45.07 -40.18
N GLN A 141 -4.00 45.75 -39.85
CA GLN A 141 -5.07 45.52 -38.87
C GLN A 141 -5.91 44.27 -39.25
N ALA A 142 -6.98 43.82 -38.59
CA ALA A 142 -7.52 43.70 -37.23
C ALA A 142 -9.00 43.27 -37.44
N GLU A 143 -9.53 42.29 -36.71
CA GLU A 143 -10.97 42.00 -36.44
C GLU A 143 -11.06 40.60 -35.77
N ALA A 144 -11.92 40.26 -34.81
CA ALA A 144 -12.99 40.93 -34.09
C ALA A 144 -13.20 40.23 -32.72
N ALA A 145 -13.82 40.94 -31.79
CA ALA A 145 -14.02 40.57 -30.39
C ALA A 145 -15.28 39.72 -30.13
N THR A 146 -15.22 38.84 -29.13
CA THR A 146 -16.42 38.35 -28.42
C THR A 146 -16.22 38.44 -26.92
N VAL A 147 -17.11 39.20 -26.29
CA VAL A 147 -17.16 39.58 -24.88
C VAL A 147 -17.80 38.46 -24.04
N ILE A 148 -17.13 38.00 -22.98
CA ILE A 148 -17.78 37.28 -21.87
C ILE A 148 -17.43 37.96 -20.55
N LYS A 149 -18.49 38.36 -19.85
CA LYS A 149 -18.52 39.16 -18.62
C LYS A 149 -18.12 38.30 -17.41
N THR A 150 -17.20 38.81 -16.60
CA THR A 150 -16.85 38.30 -15.27
C THR A 150 -17.80 38.89 -14.22
N PRO A 151 -18.37 38.12 -13.28
CA PRO A 151 -19.17 38.68 -12.20
C PRO A 151 -18.28 39.24 -11.09
N THR A 152 -18.51 40.52 -10.78
CA THR A 152 -17.91 41.29 -9.70
C THR A 152 -18.65 41.00 -8.39
N TYR A 153 -17.97 40.47 -7.37
CA TYR A 153 -18.51 40.35 -6.01
C TYR A 153 -18.31 41.67 -5.24
N PRO A 154 -19.33 42.19 -4.53
CA PRO A 154 -19.17 43.40 -3.75
C PRO A 154 -18.41 43.14 -2.45
N ARG A 155 -17.34 43.92 -2.30
CA ARG A 155 -16.47 44.10 -1.13
C ARG A 155 -17.25 44.81 -0.01
N GLN A 156 -17.61 44.09 1.06
CA GLN A 156 -18.07 44.74 2.29
C GLN A 156 -16.86 45.29 3.06
N ARG A 157 -16.90 46.61 3.27
CA ARG A 157 -15.94 47.40 4.04
C ARG A 157 -16.55 47.66 5.41
N THR A 158 -15.77 47.41 6.45
CA THR A 158 -16.02 47.71 7.86
C THR A 158 -16.30 49.20 8.10
N GLN A 159 -17.19 49.49 9.04
CA GLN A 159 -17.21 50.73 9.82
C GLN A 159 -17.33 50.41 11.32
N PRO A 160 -16.59 51.12 12.19
CA PRO A 160 -16.71 51.05 13.66
C PRO A 160 -17.63 52.16 14.19
N ASN A 161 -18.35 51.90 15.28
CA ASN A 161 -18.85 52.84 16.31
C ASN A 161 -19.40 51.94 17.44
N ALA A 162 -18.84 51.92 18.66
CA ALA A 162 -18.91 52.96 19.68
C ALA A 162 -20.36 53.40 19.96
N ASP A 163 -20.99 52.80 20.98
CA ASP A 163 -21.60 53.52 22.10
C ASP A 163 -22.16 52.56 23.16
N LEU A 164 -21.68 52.74 24.38
CA LEU A 164 -22.17 52.15 25.63
C LEU A 164 -23.44 52.89 26.07
N PRO A 165 -24.35 52.22 26.79
CA PRO A 165 -25.02 52.86 27.91
C PRO A 165 -24.67 52.19 29.23
N VAL A 166 -24.28 53.07 30.16
CA VAL A 166 -23.98 52.85 31.56
C VAL A 166 -25.28 52.72 32.37
N ALA A 167 -25.24 51.82 33.36
CA ALA A 167 -26.04 51.74 34.58
C ALA A 167 -27.54 51.34 34.51
N ASP A 168 -27.83 50.16 35.07
CA ASP A 168 -28.83 50.07 36.13
C ASP A 168 -28.38 49.03 37.18
N ARG A 169 -28.01 49.52 38.37
CA ARG A 169 -27.61 48.68 39.52
C ARG A 169 -28.88 48.29 40.27
N ARG A 170 -29.36 47.06 40.06
CA ARG A 170 -30.34 46.44 40.96
C ARG A 170 -29.63 45.63 42.04
N PRO A 171 -30.05 45.71 43.31
CA PRO A 171 -29.44 44.93 44.39
C PRO A 171 -29.77 43.44 44.21
N VAL A 172 -28.72 42.62 44.18
CA VAL A 172 -28.84 41.15 44.21
C VAL A 172 -29.33 40.76 45.60
N SER A 173 -30.61 40.40 45.70
CA SER A 173 -31.17 39.73 46.86
C SER A 173 -30.55 38.33 46.98
N LEU A 174 -29.75 38.13 48.03
CA LEU A 174 -29.27 36.81 48.47
C LEU A 174 -30.49 35.94 48.84
N ARG A 175 -30.95 35.13 47.91
CA ARG A 175 -31.87 34.02 48.21
C ARG A 175 -31.06 32.92 48.87
N LEU A 176 -31.35 32.69 50.15
CA LEU A 176 -30.91 31.51 50.89
C LEU A 176 -31.43 30.27 50.14
N LEU A 177 -30.54 29.54 49.47
CA LEU A 177 -30.88 28.27 48.84
C LEU A 177 -31.03 27.20 49.93
N ALA A 178 -32.14 26.48 49.87
CA ALA A 178 -32.56 25.40 50.74
C ALA A 178 -31.49 24.29 50.91
N PRO A 179 -31.54 23.50 52.00
CA PRO A 179 -30.57 22.45 52.27
C PRO A 179 -30.55 21.41 51.15
N VAL A 180 -29.35 21.14 50.65
CA VAL A 180 -29.03 20.07 49.71
C VAL A 180 -29.49 18.75 50.29
N GLN A 181 -30.60 18.22 49.77
CA GLN A 181 -30.95 16.82 49.98
C GLN A 181 -29.88 15.98 49.27
N LEU A 182 -29.09 15.24 50.05
CA LEU A 182 -28.24 14.16 49.55
C LEU A 182 -29.15 13.13 48.89
N VAL A 183 -29.34 13.27 47.58
CA VAL A 183 -29.90 12.22 46.72
C VAL A 183 -28.92 11.07 46.79
N GLY A 184 -29.33 9.99 47.44
CA GLY A 184 -28.58 8.73 47.47
C GLY A 184 -28.23 8.34 46.04
N GLN A 185 -26.95 8.40 45.70
CA GLN A 185 -26.45 7.90 44.44
C GLN A 185 -26.71 6.40 44.41
N ARG A 186 -27.77 6.00 43.70
CA ARG A 186 -27.93 4.65 43.19
C ARG A 186 -26.65 4.38 42.39
N THR A 187 -25.77 3.54 42.92
CA THR A 187 -24.66 2.95 42.17
C THR A 187 -25.26 2.32 40.93
N GLN A 188 -25.10 2.98 39.79
CA GLN A 188 -25.43 2.34 38.52
C GLN A 188 -24.55 1.09 38.43
N PRO A 189 -25.13 -0.09 38.17
CA PRO A 189 -24.33 -1.28 37.94
C PRO A 189 -23.39 -0.97 36.78
N LEU A 190 -22.11 -1.31 36.95
CA LEU A 190 -21.11 -1.20 35.87
C LEU A 190 -21.69 -1.86 34.61
N PRO A 191 -21.55 -1.22 33.43
CA PRO A 191 -22.06 -1.79 32.20
C PRO A 191 -21.52 -3.22 32.06
N GLU A 192 -22.44 -4.17 31.93
CA GLU A 192 -22.11 -5.57 31.75
C GLU A 192 -21.25 -5.68 30.48
N ILE A 193 -19.95 -5.94 30.66
CA ILE A 193 -19.03 -6.13 29.55
C ILE A 193 -19.41 -7.47 28.90
N ARG A 194 -20.26 -7.42 27.88
CA ARG A 194 -20.57 -8.59 27.06
C ARG A 194 -19.36 -8.91 26.21
N TYR A 195 -18.57 -9.88 26.65
CA TYR A 195 -17.52 -10.47 25.84
C TYR A 195 -18.17 -11.24 24.69
N GLN A 196 -18.17 -10.64 23.50
CA GLN A 196 -18.47 -11.39 22.28
C GLN A 196 -17.20 -12.11 21.84
N PRO A 197 -17.23 -13.45 21.65
CA PRO A 197 -16.08 -14.14 21.10
C PRO A 197 -15.75 -13.59 19.72
N PRO A 198 -14.45 -13.46 19.36
CA PRO A 198 -14.05 -12.95 18.06
C PRO A 198 -14.60 -13.86 16.95
N SER A 199 -15.07 -13.25 15.86
CA SER A 199 -15.53 -13.98 14.67
C SER A 199 -14.38 -14.74 14.00
N VAL A 200 -14.72 -15.72 13.15
CA VAL A 200 -13.72 -16.48 12.36
C VAL A 200 -12.83 -15.55 11.54
N LYS A 201 -13.43 -14.48 10.96
CA LYS A 201 -12.70 -13.46 10.19
C LYS A 201 -11.72 -12.67 11.05
N GLU A 202 -12.13 -12.26 12.25
CA GLU A 202 -11.22 -11.59 13.19
C GLU A 202 -10.07 -12.48 13.63
N ILE A 203 -10.34 -13.76 13.90
CA ILE A 203 -9.30 -14.72 14.26
C ILE A 203 -8.29 -14.87 13.12
N ALA A 204 -8.76 -14.99 11.88
CA ALA A 204 -7.89 -15.08 10.70
C ALA A 204 -7.02 -13.82 10.54
N LEU A 205 -7.62 -12.63 10.59
CA LEU A 205 -6.87 -11.37 10.52
C LEU A 205 -5.86 -11.25 11.67
N LEU A 206 -6.24 -11.58 12.90
CA LEU A 206 -5.34 -11.57 14.06
C LEU A 206 -4.17 -12.53 13.88
N GLN A 207 -4.40 -13.72 13.32
CA GLN A 207 -3.33 -14.66 12.98
C GLN A 207 -2.36 -14.03 11.98
N HIS A 208 -2.85 -13.45 10.88
CA HIS A 208 -1.99 -12.80 9.90
C HIS A 208 -1.18 -11.64 10.49
N VAL A 209 -1.80 -10.83 11.34
CA VAL A 209 -1.18 -9.62 11.93
C VAL A 209 -0.16 -9.96 13.03
N LEU A 210 -0.46 -10.94 13.89
CA LEU A 210 0.40 -11.32 15.03
C LEU A 210 1.52 -12.27 14.61
N THR A 211 1.22 -13.17 13.68
CA THR A 211 2.20 -14.03 13.02
C THR A 211 2.24 -13.66 11.55
N PRO A 212 2.89 -12.54 11.18
CA PRO A 212 3.17 -12.23 9.80
C PRO A 212 4.19 -13.24 9.32
N THR A 213 3.75 -14.46 8.99
CA THR A 213 4.45 -15.26 8.01
C THR A 213 4.45 -14.36 6.79
N ALA A 214 5.62 -13.87 6.40
CA ALA A 214 5.76 -13.32 5.08
C ALA A 214 5.34 -14.47 4.17
N GLY A 215 4.11 -14.42 3.66
CA GLY A 215 3.71 -15.26 2.55
C GLY A 215 4.75 -15.08 1.43
N PRO A 216 4.76 -15.95 0.43
CA PRO A 216 5.67 -15.78 -0.71
C PRO A 216 5.51 -14.40 -1.38
N ASP A 217 4.34 -13.77 -1.24
CA ASP A 217 4.07 -12.42 -1.72
C ASP A 217 4.37 -11.37 -0.63
N SER A 218 5.33 -10.48 -0.90
CA SER A 218 5.69 -9.33 -0.05
C SER A 218 5.39 -7.98 -0.71
N THR A 219 4.40 -7.92 -1.61
CA THR A 219 4.14 -6.77 -2.49
C THR A 219 3.98 -5.48 -1.70
N VAL A 220 3.13 -5.45 -0.67
CA VAL A 220 2.90 -4.22 0.12
C VAL A 220 4.17 -3.77 0.82
N LEU A 221 4.93 -4.70 1.41
CA LEU A 221 6.20 -4.38 2.07
C LEU A 221 7.21 -3.73 1.10
N GLU A 222 7.42 -4.35 -0.06
CA GLU A 222 8.44 -3.90 -1.03
C GLU A 222 8.03 -2.61 -1.73
N VAL A 223 6.77 -2.50 -2.15
CA VAL A 223 6.25 -1.32 -2.86
C VAL A 223 6.26 -0.10 -1.96
N LEU A 224 5.79 -0.20 -0.72
CA LEU A 224 5.81 0.93 0.22
C LEU A 224 7.27 1.33 0.53
N SER A 225 8.16 0.36 0.75
CA SER A 225 9.57 0.63 1.07
C SER A 225 10.29 1.39 -0.04
N ARG A 226 10.02 1.06 -1.32
CA ARG A 226 10.71 1.71 -2.43
C ARG A 226 10.05 3.01 -2.92
N ASN A 227 8.74 3.19 -2.73
CA ASN A 227 8.01 4.31 -3.34
C ASN A 227 7.53 5.40 -2.37
N LEU A 228 7.26 5.08 -1.10
CA LEU A 228 6.55 6.02 -0.21
C LEU A 228 7.30 7.34 0.05
N ARG A 229 8.61 7.38 -0.18
CA ARG A 229 9.40 8.63 -0.15
C ARG A 229 8.95 9.66 -1.20
N TYR A 230 8.33 9.21 -2.29
CA TYR A 230 7.80 10.06 -3.36
C TYR A 230 6.32 10.38 -3.20
N TRP A 231 5.59 9.65 -2.34
CA TRP A 231 4.18 9.88 -2.06
C TRP A 231 4.02 10.67 -0.76
N ASN A 232 4.44 11.94 -0.76
CA ASN A 232 4.37 12.78 0.43
C ASN A 232 2.91 13.08 0.81
N LYS A 233 2.57 13.07 2.11
CA LYS A 233 1.18 13.27 2.55
C LYS A 233 0.20 12.29 1.85
N ALA A 234 0.58 11.03 1.75
CA ALA A 234 -0.26 9.95 1.25
C ALA A 234 -1.32 9.52 2.27
N VAL A 235 -2.43 9.03 1.76
CA VAL A 235 -3.42 8.24 2.51
C VAL A 235 -3.43 6.85 1.92
N ILE A 236 -3.28 5.84 2.78
CA ILE A 236 -3.41 4.44 2.37
C ILE A 236 -4.91 4.12 2.34
N VAL A 237 -5.39 3.65 1.20
CA VAL A 237 -6.76 3.15 1.02
C VAL A 237 -6.64 1.66 0.81
N CYS A 238 -6.99 0.88 1.81
CA CYS A 238 -6.74 -0.55 1.86
C CYS A 238 -8.06 -1.30 1.73
N ASP A 239 -8.15 -2.15 0.72
CA ASP A 239 -9.13 -3.23 0.68
C ASP A 239 -8.90 -4.14 1.90
N LEU A 240 -9.97 -4.41 2.64
CA LEU A 240 -9.96 -5.32 3.78
C LEU A 240 -11.04 -6.39 3.64
N THR A 241 -11.23 -6.92 2.43
CA THR A 241 -11.87 -8.20 2.21
C THR A 241 -10.96 -9.36 2.63
N THR A 242 -11.51 -10.58 2.71
CA THR A 242 -10.77 -11.75 3.23
C THR A 242 -9.55 -12.11 2.37
N SER A 243 -9.59 -11.89 1.06
CA SER A 243 -8.42 -12.09 0.18
C SER A 243 -7.27 -11.14 0.54
N MET A 244 -7.58 -10.02 1.22
CA MET A 244 -6.66 -8.94 1.52
C MET A 244 -6.05 -8.97 2.92
N ASP A 245 -6.51 -9.86 3.81
CA ASP A 245 -5.95 -10.10 5.14
C ASP A 245 -4.40 -10.16 5.19
N PRO A 246 -3.70 -10.95 4.35
CA PRO A 246 -2.24 -11.01 4.38
C PRO A 246 -1.58 -9.68 3.98
N TYR A 247 -2.19 -8.88 3.12
CA TYR A 247 -1.65 -7.60 2.67
C TYR A 247 -1.90 -6.48 3.68
N ALA A 248 -3.04 -6.51 4.38
CA ALA A 248 -3.29 -5.65 5.52
C ALA A 248 -2.32 -5.93 6.68
N ALA A 249 -1.99 -7.21 6.92
CA ALA A 249 -0.93 -7.57 7.87
C ALA A 249 0.45 -7.05 7.43
N GLN A 250 0.77 -7.13 6.14
CA GLN A 250 2.00 -6.55 5.59
C GLN A 250 2.07 -5.03 5.78
N LEU A 251 0.97 -4.31 5.62
CA LEU A 251 0.91 -2.86 5.86
C LEU A 251 1.36 -2.51 7.30
N TYR A 252 0.86 -3.23 8.31
CA TYR A 252 1.26 -2.96 9.70
C TYR A 252 2.63 -3.54 10.06
N ALA A 253 3.06 -4.61 9.40
CA ALA A 253 4.46 -5.05 9.48
C ALA A 253 5.41 -3.99 8.89
N TRP A 254 4.99 -3.29 7.83
CA TRP A 254 5.72 -2.15 7.27
C TRP A 254 5.75 -0.97 8.24
N PHE A 255 4.60 -0.57 8.82
CA PHE A 255 4.54 0.52 9.79
C PHE A 255 5.39 0.25 11.03
N ARG A 256 5.45 -0.98 11.53
CA ARG A 256 6.33 -1.36 12.65
C ARG A 256 7.83 -1.11 12.37
N ARG A 257 8.24 -1.18 11.10
CA ARG A 257 9.61 -0.88 10.66
C ARG A 257 9.81 0.60 10.29
N ASN A 258 8.71 1.32 10.11
CA ASN A 258 8.66 2.70 9.62
C ASN A 258 7.74 3.54 10.50
N THR A 259 7.89 3.39 11.82
CA THR A 259 7.00 3.98 12.81
C THR A 259 6.93 5.49 12.64
N ARG A 260 5.71 6.04 12.65
CA ARG A 260 5.43 7.49 12.54
C ARG A 260 6.02 8.09 11.27
N ASN A 261 5.92 7.39 10.16
CA ASN A 261 6.34 7.92 8.87
C ASN A 261 5.51 9.18 8.55
N PRO A 262 6.15 10.36 8.40
CA PRO A 262 5.44 11.63 8.21
C PRO A 262 4.75 11.73 6.84
N ASN A 263 5.09 10.84 5.90
CA ASN A 263 4.45 10.82 4.59
C ASN A 263 3.08 10.16 4.64
N VAL A 264 2.71 9.40 5.66
CA VAL A 264 1.40 8.75 5.75
C VAL A 264 0.51 9.46 6.76
N LEU A 265 -0.60 10.01 6.26
CA LEU A 265 -1.56 10.76 7.08
C LEU A 265 -2.57 9.87 7.81
N GLY A 266 -2.79 8.66 7.30
CA GLY A 266 -3.74 7.70 7.83
C GLY A 266 -4.07 6.60 6.83
N THR A 267 -4.91 5.68 7.29
CA THR A 267 -5.40 4.53 6.55
C THR A 267 -6.92 4.54 6.55
N VAL A 268 -7.51 4.28 5.38
CA VAL A 268 -8.95 4.04 5.18
C VAL A 268 -9.11 2.59 4.74
N PHE A 269 -9.88 1.81 5.49
CA PHE A 269 -10.29 0.47 5.09
C PHE A 269 -11.67 0.49 4.46
N PHE A 270 -11.83 -0.22 3.34
CA PHE A 270 -13.13 -0.53 2.75
C PHE A 270 -13.31 -2.04 2.68
N THR A 271 -14.56 -2.50 2.70
CA THR A 271 -14.90 -3.91 2.96
C THR A 271 -15.93 -4.47 1.98
N ASP A 272 -16.26 -3.69 0.95
CA ASP A 272 -17.41 -3.86 0.05
C ASP A 272 -18.81 -3.89 0.67
N CYS A 273 -18.93 -3.71 1.99
CA CYS A 273 -20.19 -3.78 2.69
C CYS A 273 -20.64 -2.40 3.18
N ASP A 274 -21.94 -2.18 3.23
CA ASP A 274 -22.58 -0.98 3.74
C ASP A 274 -22.53 -0.92 5.28
N SER A 275 -23.19 0.09 5.86
CA SER A 275 -23.25 0.29 7.32
C SER A 275 -24.01 -0.80 8.08
N LEU A 276 -24.76 -1.66 7.38
CA LEU A 276 -25.48 -2.79 7.94
C LEU A 276 -24.69 -4.11 7.78
N GLY A 277 -23.47 -4.04 7.25
CA GLY A 277 -22.64 -5.20 6.95
C GLY A 277 -23.21 -6.06 5.82
N GLN A 278 -23.99 -5.46 4.92
CA GLN A 278 -24.49 -6.10 3.69
C GLN A 278 -23.62 -5.65 2.51
N GLU A 279 -23.38 -6.51 1.53
CA GLU A 279 -22.76 -6.12 0.26
C GLU A 279 -23.37 -4.85 -0.33
N THR A 280 -22.50 -3.95 -0.78
CA THR A 280 -22.91 -2.79 -1.53
C THR A 280 -23.37 -3.20 -2.93
N ARG A 281 -24.46 -2.59 -3.40
CA ARG A 281 -25.07 -2.86 -4.71
C ARG A 281 -25.30 -1.56 -5.46
N PRO A 282 -25.33 -1.57 -6.80
CA PRO A 282 -25.72 -0.40 -7.58
C PRO A 282 -27.07 0.16 -7.10
N GLY A 283 -27.11 1.43 -6.72
CA GLY A 283 -28.30 2.09 -6.17
C GLY A 283 -28.64 1.76 -4.70
N GLY A 284 -27.82 0.93 -4.04
CA GLY A 284 -27.95 0.60 -2.62
C GLY A 284 -27.31 1.63 -1.70
N LEU A 285 -27.15 1.25 -0.43
CA LEU A 285 -26.44 2.05 0.56
C LEU A 285 -24.95 2.16 0.20
N PRO A 286 -24.29 3.29 0.53
CA PRO A 286 -22.86 3.45 0.35
C PRO A 286 -22.09 2.50 1.26
N GLY A 287 -20.85 2.19 0.88
CA GLY A 287 -19.96 1.38 1.70
C GLY A 287 -19.66 2.01 3.06
N ALA A 288 -19.45 1.15 4.05
CA ALA A 288 -18.86 1.54 5.32
C ALA A 288 -17.34 1.66 5.16
N PHE A 289 -16.79 2.76 5.65
CA PHE A 289 -15.36 3.03 5.62
C PHE A 289 -14.83 3.19 7.04
N PHE A 290 -13.71 2.55 7.32
CA PHE A 290 -13.11 2.52 8.65
C PHE A 290 -11.78 3.27 8.61
N VAL A 291 -11.65 4.32 9.43
CA VAL A 291 -10.51 5.24 9.35
C VAL A 291 -9.65 5.15 10.60
N THR A 292 -8.34 5.13 10.40
CA THR A 292 -7.37 5.31 11.47
C THR A 292 -6.27 6.27 11.04
N ARG A 293 -5.82 7.12 11.97
CA ARG A 293 -4.60 7.93 11.79
C ARG A 293 -3.38 7.27 12.47
N GLU A 294 -3.63 6.18 13.17
CA GLU A 294 -2.63 5.44 13.92
C GLU A 294 -1.87 4.50 12.99
N GLN A 295 -0.54 4.58 13.04
CA GLN A 295 0.35 3.65 12.34
C GLN A 295 0.79 2.50 13.26
N GLU A 296 0.66 2.69 14.57
CA GLU A 296 0.93 1.65 15.56
C GLU A 296 -0.19 0.62 15.57
N LEU A 297 0.19 -0.65 15.43
CA LEU A 297 -0.77 -1.74 15.30
C LEU A 297 -1.77 -1.78 16.46
N ASN A 298 -1.30 -1.69 17.70
CA ASN A 298 -2.19 -1.79 18.87
C ASN A 298 -3.27 -0.70 18.89
N ALA A 299 -2.98 0.48 18.35
CA ALA A 299 -3.91 1.60 18.30
C ALA A 299 -4.85 1.51 17.08
N ALA A 300 -4.39 0.94 15.96
CA ALA A 300 -5.20 0.72 14.76
C ALA A 300 -6.04 -0.57 14.79
N LEU A 301 -5.66 -1.56 15.59
CA LEU A 301 -6.26 -2.88 15.63
C LEU A 301 -7.78 -2.85 15.87
N PRO A 302 -8.34 -2.04 16.79
CA PRO A 302 -9.79 -1.94 16.95
C PRO A 302 -10.52 -1.55 15.66
N THR A 303 -9.95 -0.62 14.89
CA THR A 303 -10.51 -0.19 13.60
C THR A 303 -10.43 -1.29 12.56
N MET A 304 -9.30 -2.01 12.49
CA MET A 304 -9.14 -3.15 11.58
C MET A 304 -10.12 -4.29 11.90
N LEU A 305 -10.29 -4.62 13.18
CA LEU A 305 -11.25 -5.65 13.61
C LEU A 305 -12.70 -5.23 13.33
N ALA A 306 -13.03 -3.96 13.52
CA ALA A 306 -14.35 -3.43 13.16
C ALA A 306 -14.62 -3.56 11.64
N ALA A 307 -13.62 -3.26 10.81
CA ALA A 307 -13.71 -3.44 9.37
C ALA A 307 -13.85 -4.92 8.99
N ALA A 308 -13.03 -5.81 9.55
CA ALA A 308 -13.11 -7.25 9.28
C ALA A 308 -14.44 -7.88 9.70
N ARG A 309 -15.08 -7.39 10.77
CA ARG A 309 -16.43 -7.82 11.15
C ARG A 309 -17.47 -7.41 10.10
N ASN A 310 -17.25 -6.29 9.40
CA ASN A 310 -18.18 -5.78 8.41
C ASN A 310 -18.21 -6.62 7.13
N THR A 311 -17.19 -7.46 6.88
CA THR A 311 -17.11 -8.31 5.67
C THR A 311 -17.88 -9.63 5.82
N ALA A 312 -18.64 -9.83 6.90
CA ALA A 312 -19.22 -11.14 7.23
C ALA A 312 -20.18 -11.68 6.18
N HIS A 313 -20.81 -10.79 5.40
CA HIS A 313 -21.79 -11.13 4.37
C HIS A 313 -21.33 -10.65 2.99
N ASN A 314 -20.02 -10.61 2.72
CA ASN A 314 -19.48 -10.29 1.40
C ASN A 314 -19.22 -11.58 0.59
N ASP A 315 -20.06 -11.82 -0.41
CA ASP A 315 -20.06 -12.92 -1.36
C ASP A 315 -19.97 -12.45 -2.84
N LEU A 316 -19.74 -11.15 -3.10
CA LEU A 316 -19.64 -10.60 -4.46
C LEU A 316 -18.22 -10.15 -4.80
N ASP A 317 -17.73 -10.58 -5.97
CA ASP A 317 -16.39 -10.22 -6.45
C ASP A 317 -16.19 -8.71 -6.77
N PRO A 318 -17.18 -7.93 -7.24
CA PRO A 318 -16.95 -6.52 -7.58
C PRO A 318 -16.97 -5.56 -6.38
N GLU A 319 -15.90 -4.76 -6.25
CA GLU A 319 -15.57 -3.93 -5.09
C GLU A 319 -15.91 -2.43 -5.28
N ASN A 320 -16.26 -1.73 -4.19
CA ASN A 320 -16.59 -0.29 -4.14
C ASN A 320 -15.36 0.64 -4.01
N VAL A 321 -14.37 0.43 -4.88
CA VAL A 321 -13.04 1.08 -4.80
C VAL A 321 -13.09 2.61 -4.96
N VAL A 322 -13.84 3.13 -5.93
CA VAL A 322 -13.79 4.57 -6.24
C VAL A 322 -14.46 5.39 -5.15
N GLU A 323 -15.54 4.90 -4.56
CA GLU A 323 -16.22 5.49 -3.42
C GLU A 323 -15.29 5.59 -2.21
N ALA A 324 -14.52 4.53 -1.93
CA ALA A 324 -13.50 4.51 -0.87
C ALA A 324 -12.40 5.56 -1.10
N LEU A 325 -11.90 5.67 -2.33
CA LEU A 325 -10.91 6.68 -2.71
C LEU A 325 -11.46 8.10 -2.56
N GLN A 326 -12.70 8.35 -2.97
CA GLN A 326 -13.32 9.66 -2.81
C GLN A 326 -13.57 9.99 -1.33
N TYR A 327 -13.95 8.99 -0.54
CA TYR A 327 -14.10 9.13 0.90
C TYR A 327 -12.76 9.51 1.55
N ALA A 328 -11.66 8.85 1.17
CA ALA A 328 -10.31 9.19 1.62
C ALA A 328 -9.92 10.63 1.23
N GLN A 329 -10.20 11.02 -0.02
CA GLN A 329 -9.96 12.38 -0.52
C GLN A 329 -10.68 13.46 0.31
N ARG A 330 -11.95 13.21 0.68
CA ARG A 330 -12.75 14.12 1.51
C ARG A 330 -12.28 14.14 2.97
N THR A 331 -11.93 12.98 3.52
CA THR A 331 -11.52 12.82 4.93
C THR A 331 -10.13 13.40 5.20
N PHE A 332 -9.26 13.38 4.19
CA PHE A 332 -7.90 13.90 4.23
C PHE A 332 -7.69 14.93 3.11
N PRO A 333 -8.29 16.13 3.22
CA PRO A 333 -8.18 17.16 2.19
C PRO A 333 -6.72 17.59 1.96
N GLN A 334 -5.87 17.49 2.97
CA GLN A 334 -4.44 17.81 2.92
C GLN A 334 -3.56 16.73 2.25
N ALA A 335 -4.13 15.57 1.90
CA ALA A 335 -3.38 14.51 1.21
C ALA A 335 -2.97 14.95 -0.19
N ASN A 336 -1.76 14.62 -0.64
CA ASN A 336 -1.37 14.85 -2.03
C ASN A 336 -1.60 13.61 -2.89
N HIS A 337 -1.52 12.42 -2.27
CA HIS A 337 -1.57 11.14 -2.96
C HIS A 337 -2.55 10.19 -2.25
N LEU A 338 -3.20 9.33 -3.04
CA LEU A 338 -3.93 8.19 -2.54
C LEU A 338 -3.17 6.93 -2.95
N VAL A 339 -2.98 5.99 -2.02
CA VAL A 339 -2.31 4.72 -2.29
C VAL A 339 -3.33 3.61 -2.11
N LEU A 340 -3.83 3.05 -3.20
CA LEU A 340 -4.80 1.96 -3.19
C LEU A 340 -4.07 0.63 -3.03
N LEU A 341 -4.34 -0.11 -1.95
CA LEU A 341 -3.95 -1.51 -1.80
C LEU A 341 -5.18 -2.37 -2.12
N THR A 342 -5.11 -3.19 -3.15
CA THR A 342 -6.24 -4.00 -3.62
C THR A 342 -5.73 -5.29 -4.25
N ASP A 343 -6.53 -6.34 -4.22
CA ASP A 343 -6.21 -7.55 -4.97
C ASP A 343 -6.33 -7.27 -6.47
N ASN A 344 -5.51 -7.94 -7.27
CA ASN A 344 -5.47 -7.67 -8.70
C ASN A 344 -6.57 -8.40 -9.50
N GLY A 345 -7.47 -9.15 -8.85
CA GLY A 345 -8.51 -9.96 -9.51
C GLY A 345 -9.89 -9.31 -9.51
N SER A 346 -10.22 -8.56 -8.46
CA SER A 346 -11.56 -8.01 -8.23
C SER A 346 -11.91 -6.84 -9.13
N ARG A 347 -13.12 -6.87 -9.69
CA ARG A 347 -13.63 -5.79 -10.55
C ARG A 347 -13.99 -4.56 -9.71
N VAL A 348 -14.00 -3.39 -10.35
CA VAL A 348 -14.45 -2.15 -9.70
C VAL A 348 -15.87 -1.83 -10.16
N LYS A 349 -16.83 -1.76 -9.24
CA LYS A 349 -18.24 -1.57 -9.60
C LYS A 349 -18.71 -0.12 -9.74
N ASP A 350 -17.89 0.83 -9.31
CA ASP A 350 -18.25 2.25 -9.18
C ASP A 350 -17.36 3.18 -10.01
N MET A 351 -16.89 2.68 -11.17
CA MET A 351 -16.07 3.45 -12.12
C MET A 351 -16.77 4.69 -12.70
N ASP A 352 -18.10 4.73 -12.68
CA ASP A 352 -18.90 5.91 -13.02
C ASP A 352 -18.59 7.12 -12.10
N ARG A 353 -18.09 6.85 -10.89
CA ARG A 353 -17.70 7.88 -9.92
C ARG A 353 -16.28 8.39 -10.11
N LEU A 354 -15.49 7.81 -11.01
CA LEU A 354 -14.09 8.19 -11.20
C LEU A 354 -13.86 9.70 -11.47
N PRO A 355 -14.73 10.43 -12.18
CA PRO A 355 -14.57 11.88 -12.39
C PRO A 355 -14.48 12.72 -11.11
N GLY A 356 -14.93 12.20 -9.95
CA GLY A 356 -14.82 12.90 -8.66
C GLY A 356 -13.44 12.77 -7.98
N LEU A 357 -12.53 11.95 -8.52
CA LEU A 357 -11.16 11.83 -8.01
C LEU A 357 -10.23 12.82 -8.70
N ILE A 358 -9.61 13.69 -7.90
CA ILE A 358 -8.70 14.73 -8.37
C ILE A 358 -7.27 14.53 -7.89
N LYS A 359 -7.05 13.61 -6.94
CA LYS A 359 -5.72 13.27 -6.41
C LYS A 359 -5.14 12.06 -7.16
N PRO A 360 -3.83 12.05 -7.45
CA PRO A 360 -3.16 10.87 -8.01
C PRO A 360 -3.38 9.62 -7.16
N VAL A 361 -3.80 8.54 -7.82
CA VAL A 361 -4.01 7.23 -7.20
C VAL A 361 -2.91 6.26 -7.60
N HIS A 362 -2.09 5.86 -6.64
CA HIS A 362 -1.06 4.85 -6.81
C HIS A 362 -1.62 3.49 -6.41
N VAL A 363 -1.84 2.63 -7.40
CA VAL A 363 -2.41 1.30 -7.20
C VAL A 363 -1.29 0.31 -6.91
N VAL A 364 -1.37 -0.36 -5.77
CA VAL A 364 -0.54 -1.49 -5.40
C VAL A 364 -1.36 -2.75 -5.68
N ALA A 365 -1.08 -3.38 -6.80
CA ALA A 365 -1.77 -4.57 -7.27
C ALA A 365 -1.22 -5.79 -6.55
N CYS A 366 -1.95 -6.26 -5.54
CA CYS A 366 -1.56 -7.39 -4.71
C CYS A 366 -1.91 -8.73 -5.37
N GLY A 367 -1.05 -9.72 -5.16
CA GLY A 367 -1.25 -11.07 -5.67
C GLY A 367 -0.77 -11.28 -7.11
N GLY A 368 -1.41 -12.24 -7.76
CA GLY A 368 -1.05 -12.68 -9.11
C GLY A 368 -1.54 -11.73 -10.21
N ALA A 369 -1.48 -12.22 -11.44
CA ALA A 369 -2.11 -11.53 -12.56
C ALA A 369 -3.64 -11.59 -12.46
N ALA A 370 -4.31 -10.55 -12.96
CA ALA A 370 -5.76 -10.43 -12.92
C ALA A 370 -6.48 -11.60 -13.61
N THR A 371 -5.96 -12.05 -14.75
CA THR A 371 -6.40 -13.28 -15.41
C THR A 371 -5.19 -14.04 -15.94
N GLU A 372 -5.43 -15.23 -16.50
CA GLU A 372 -4.37 -15.96 -17.22
C GLU A 372 -3.78 -15.17 -18.38
N THR A 373 -4.51 -14.19 -18.92
CA THR A 373 -4.13 -13.42 -20.11
C THR A 373 -3.76 -11.98 -19.81
N ASP A 374 -4.40 -11.37 -18.82
CA ASP A 374 -4.27 -9.96 -18.49
C ASP A 374 -3.45 -9.77 -17.22
N ALA A 375 -2.52 -8.82 -17.27
CA ALA A 375 -1.64 -8.54 -16.14
C ALA A 375 -2.41 -7.88 -15.00
N PHE A 376 -3.21 -6.86 -15.32
CA PHE A 376 -3.90 -6.01 -14.35
C PHE A 376 -5.41 -6.04 -14.56
N GLN A 377 -6.15 -5.82 -13.48
CA GLN A 377 -7.57 -5.54 -13.61
C GLN A 377 -7.76 -4.22 -14.37
N PRO A 378 -8.56 -4.18 -15.46
CA PRO A 378 -8.61 -3.03 -16.35
C PRO A 378 -9.02 -1.72 -15.67
N ASP A 379 -9.98 -1.76 -14.75
CA ASP A 379 -10.50 -0.58 -14.06
C ASP A 379 -9.48 -0.02 -13.06
N GLN A 380 -8.78 -0.87 -12.31
CA GLN A 380 -7.67 -0.47 -11.45
C GLN A 380 -6.56 0.22 -12.25
N TYR A 381 -6.21 -0.32 -13.43
CA TYR A 381 -5.27 0.34 -14.33
C TYR A 381 -5.79 1.70 -14.84
N GLN A 382 -7.09 1.80 -15.17
CA GLN A 382 -7.72 3.06 -15.58
C GLN A 382 -7.77 4.10 -14.45
N ILE A 383 -7.98 3.68 -13.20
CA ILE A 383 -7.95 4.57 -12.03
C ILE A 383 -6.57 5.22 -11.92
N ALA A 384 -5.49 4.44 -11.95
CA ALA A 384 -4.13 4.97 -11.90
C ALA A 384 -3.85 5.92 -13.07
N LEU A 385 -4.22 5.53 -14.28
CA LEU A 385 -3.98 6.32 -15.49
C LEU A 385 -4.72 7.65 -15.48
N ARG A 386 -6.03 7.64 -15.21
CA ARG A 386 -6.90 8.83 -15.31
C ARG A 386 -6.70 9.82 -14.17
N THR A 387 -6.16 9.36 -13.04
CA THR A 387 -5.82 10.23 -11.91
C THR A 387 -4.38 10.75 -11.97
N GLY A 388 -3.57 10.33 -12.96
CA GLY A 388 -2.16 10.69 -13.05
C GLY A 388 -1.29 10.03 -11.97
N GLY A 389 -1.73 8.89 -11.43
CA GLY A 389 -1.00 8.11 -10.44
C GLY A 389 -0.09 7.05 -11.09
N SER A 390 -0.02 5.86 -10.51
CA SER A 390 0.85 4.79 -11.02
C SER A 390 0.36 3.42 -10.57
N ILE A 391 0.87 2.35 -11.18
CA ILE A 391 0.54 0.98 -10.77
C ILE A 391 1.82 0.21 -10.41
N HIS A 392 1.75 -0.57 -9.35
CA HIS A 392 2.89 -1.19 -8.69
C HIS A 392 2.60 -2.66 -8.43
N THR A 393 3.58 -3.51 -8.74
CA THR A 393 3.59 -4.95 -8.43
C THR A 393 4.75 -5.26 -7.51
N LEU A 394 4.91 -6.51 -7.09
CA LEU A 394 6.10 -6.94 -6.36
C LEU A 394 7.42 -6.56 -7.06
N ASP A 395 7.47 -6.68 -8.39
CA ASP A 395 8.72 -6.56 -9.16
C ASP A 395 8.85 -5.24 -9.94
N ASP A 396 7.74 -4.55 -10.24
CA ASP A 396 7.73 -3.43 -11.19
C ASP A 396 6.90 -2.23 -10.70
N ASP A 397 7.33 -1.05 -11.14
CA ASP A 397 6.62 0.22 -10.95
C ASP A 397 6.34 0.83 -12.33
N LEU A 398 5.06 1.04 -12.65
CA LEU A 398 4.61 1.70 -13.88
C LEU A 398 4.16 3.12 -13.55
N MET A 399 5.08 4.06 -13.73
CA MET A 399 4.90 5.47 -13.41
C MET A 399 4.14 6.20 -14.52
N GLN A 400 3.16 7.04 -14.17
CA GLN A 400 2.66 8.07 -15.08
C GLN A 400 3.50 9.36 -14.89
N PRO A 401 3.68 10.18 -15.95
CA PRO A 401 3.04 10.11 -17.27
C PRO A 401 3.82 9.30 -18.33
N ASP A 402 4.79 8.45 -17.98
CA ASP A 402 5.54 7.68 -18.98
C ASP A 402 4.61 6.63 -19.61
N PRO A 403 4.09 6.86 -20.82
CA PRO A 403 3.02 6.04 -21.35
C PRO A 403 3.58 4.65 -21.59
N ALA A 404 2.87 3.62 -21.15
CA ALA A 404 3.23 2.27 -21.49
C ALA A 404 3.31 2.14 -23.03
N THR A 405 4.43 1.63 -23.52
CA THR A 405 4.64 1.42 -24.96
C THR A 405 4.62 -0.07 -25.25
N ASN A 406 4.59 -0.47 -26.52
CA ASN A 406 4.70 -1.88 -26.90
C ASN A 406 6.02 -2.57 -26.44
N HIS A 407 6.94 -1.80 -25.86
CA HIS A 407 8.20 -2.24 -25.28
C HIS A 407 8.19 -2.29 -23.75
N THR A 408 7.12 -1.86 -23.10
CA THR A 408 6.95 -1.95 -21.65
C THR A 408 6.57 -3.36 -21.26
N PHE A 409 7.35 -3.95 -20.34
CA PHE A 409 7.07 -5.26 -19.77
C PHE A 409 6.92 -5.14 -18.25
N VAL A 410 6.05 -5.98 -17.70
CA VAL A 410 5.91 -6.17 -16.26
C VAL A 410 5.97 -7.64 -15.91
N ARG A 411 6.44 -7.93 -14.71
CA ARG A 411 6.43 -9.25 -14.12
C ARG A 411 5.36 -9.31 -13.03
N LEU A 412 4.59 -10.39 -13.08
CA LEU A 412 3.62 -10.78 -12.06
C LEU A 412 3.81 -12.28 -11.79
N GLY A 413 4.29 -12.59 -10.60
CA GLY A 413 4.74 -13.94 -10.24
C GLY A 413 5.82 -14.46 -11.20
N ASN A 414 5.52 -15.57 -11.87
CA ASN A 414 6.45 -16.22 -12.80
C ASN A 414 6.22 -15.85 -14.27
N ASN A 415 5.27 -14.95 -14.56
CA ASN A 415 4.88 -14.60 -15.91
C ASN A 415 5.30 -13.17 -16.26
N TYR A 416 5.62 -12.96 -17.54
CA TYR A 416 5.90 -11.64 -18.11
C TYR A 416 4.76 -11.21 -19.01
N TYR A 417 4.34 -9.95 -18.86
CA TYR A 417 3.30 -9.32 -19.65
C TYR A 417 3.89 -8.14 -20.41
N ARG A 418 3.39 -7.92 -21.63
CA ARG A 418 3.81 -6.81 -22.48
C ARG A 418 2.62 -5.90 -22.75
N TYR A 419 2.81 -4.61 -22.66
CA TYR A 419 1.77 -3.67 -23.06
C TYR A 419 1.51 -3.76 -24.57
N VAL A 420 0.23 -3.71 -24.94
CA VAL A 420 -0.23 -3.76 -26.33
C VAL A 420 -1.06 -2.51 -26.60
N ALA A 421 -0.44 -1.51 -27.22
CA ALA A 421 -0.98 -0.15 -27.35
C ALA A 421 -2.37 -0.10 -28.02
N HIS A 422 -2.57 -0.85 -29.11
CA HIS A 422 -3.87 -0.90 -29.80
C HIS A 422 -4.98 -1.58 -28.97
N LYS A 423 -4.63 -2.32 -27.91
CA LYS A 423 -5.58 -2.92 -26.96
C LYS A 423 -5.64 -2.18 -25.63
N GLY A 424 -4.76 -1.20 -25.41
CA GLY A 424 -4.68 -0.44 -24.17
C GLY A 424 -4.38 -1.26 -22.90
N ARG A 425 -3.80 -2.47 -23.03
CA ARG A 425 -3.62 -3.39 -21.89
C ARG A 425 -2.36 -4.25 -21.96
N PHE A 426 -1.98 -4.84 -20.83
CA PHE A 426 -0.84 -5.75 -20.70
C PHE A 426 -1.26 -7.20 -20.92
N ILE A 427 -0.66 -7.87 -21.89
CA ILE A 427 -0.99 -9.24 -22.30
C ILE A 427 0.17 -10.17 -22.01
N LYS A 428 -0.15 -11.37 -21.52
CA LYS A 428 0.83 -12.41 -21.21
C LYS A 428 1.70 -12.75 -22.42
N THR A 429 2.98 -12.93 -22.15
CA THR A 429 3.98 -13.31 -23.15
C THR A 429 4.46 -14.74 -22.89
N ARG A 430 5.11 -15.34 -23.88
CA ARG A 430 5.79 -16.64 -23.74
C ARG A 430 7.20 -16.51 -23.14
N ARG A 431 7.64 -15.30 -22.76
CA ARG A 431 9.00 -15.05 -22.28
C ARG A 431 9.18 -15.61 -20.87
N LYS A 432 10.35 -16.22 -20.62
CA LYS A 432 10.75 -16.74 -19.30
C LYS A 432 11.65 -15.78 -18.52
N HIS A 433 12.19 -14.76 -19.18
CA HIS A 433 13.10 -13.77 -18.60
C HIS A 433 12.70 -12.36 -19.04
N ARG A 434 13.07 -11.36 -18.23
CA ARG A 434 12.87 -9.95 -18.56
C ARG A 434 13.62 -9.64 -19.85
N PRO A 435 12.95 -9.15 -20.89
CA PRO A 435 13.63 -8.76 -22.11
C PRO A 435 14.60 -7.64 -21.83
N LEU A 436 15.83 -7.79 -22.33
CA LEU A 436 16.84 -6.74 -22.24
C LEU A 436 16.72 -5.85 -23.46
N ARG A 437 16.68 -4.54 -23.22
CA ARG A 437 16.69 -3.57 -24.30
C ARG A 437 18.14 -3.32 -24.72
N PHE A 438 18.51 -3.78 -25.91
CA PHE A 438 19.81 -3.51 -26.51
C PHE A 438 19.60 -2.90 -27.89
N LEU A 439 20.13 -1.69 -28.10
CA LEU A 439 20.00 -0.93 -29.35
C LEU A 439 18.54 -0.74 -29.83
N GLY A 440 17.61 -0.52 -28.89
CA GLY A 440 16.19 -0.31 -29.22
C GLY A 440 15.40 -1.59 -29.52
N ILE A 441 16.05 -2.75 -29.53
CA ILE A 441 15.42 -4.06 -29.74
C ILE A 441 15.34 -4.81 -28.40
N ASN A 442 14.22 -5.49 -28.18
CA ASN A 442 13.98 -6.30 -26.98
C ASN A 442 14.48 -7.74 -27.21
N TRP A 443 15.61 -8.08 -26.61
CA TRP A 443 16.22 -9.42 -26.64
C TRP A 443 15.56 -10.34 -25.62
#